data_AF-A0A6A7FPY2-F1
#
_entry.id   AF-A0A6A7FPY2-F1
#
_cell.length_a   1.000
_cell.length_b   1.000
_cell.length_c   1.000
_cell.angle_alpha   90.00
_cell.angle_beta   90.00
_cell.angle_gamma   90.00
#
_symmetry.space_group_name_H-M   'P 1'
#
loop_
_entity.id
_entity.type
_entity.pdbx_description
1 polymer ?
#
loop_
_entity_poly.entity_id
_entity_poly.type
_entity_poly.pdbx_seq_one_letter_code
_entity_poly.pdbx_strand_id
1 'polypeptide(L)'
;MQYCKPGVKIINVARGGIVDEAALLVALESGRCGGAGIDVFTSEPPTDLSLCRHPKVVCTPHLGASTIEAQERVALEIAEQIVTGNAGGPLTGLVNAQALAACGTPAALPWLTLATSLGQVASAVLAPSKSTTVTIQCYGDDVSPLARAVGPAVVVGILKAAGHSSANLVNFATLASDNNITFQNSTSSERPSLLATAITQCLLVTVTTSAGSTSVMGSVSNGRAVLYAIQDCMWESGLPLSCTLLLFRASSGSPDTTLLGLGTAVAGKGGRLLSLVSSGQGSSEQYYAIRMTGDVIIPEAPAGAEFLAKLIFS
;
A
#
# COMPACT_ATOMS: atom_id res chain seq x y z
N MET A 1 -15.13 -18.49 -31.83
CA MET A 1 -14.99 -18.67 -33.31
C MET A 1 -16.15 -19.43 -33.98
N GLN A 2 -17.04 -20.11 -33.24
CA GLN A 2 -18.10 -20.94 -33.83
C GLN A 2 -19.12 -20.17 -34.69
N TYR A 3 -19.36 -18.89 -34.40
CA TYR A 3 -20.29 -18.02 -35.15
C TYR A 3 -19.64 -17.22 -36.28
N CYS A 4 -18.31 -17.20 -36.39
CA CYS A 4 -17.61 -16.44 -37.42
C CYS A 4 -17.79 -17.08 -38.80
N LYS A 5 -17.48 -16.42 -39.91
CA LYS A 5 -17.41 -17.11 -41.22
C LYS A 5 -16.20 -18.05 -41.26
N PRO A 6 -16.27 -19.22 -41.92
CA PRO A 6 -15.10 -20.07 -42.13
C PRO A 6 -13.97 -19.30 -42.83
N GLY A 7 -12.73 -19.48 -42.38
CA GLY A 7 -11.56 -18.76 -42.92
C GLY A 7 -11.44 -17.30 -42.46
N VAL A 8 -12.19 -16.88 -41.44
CA VAL A 8 -12.06 -15.53 -40.84
C VAL A 8 -10.61 -15.25 -40.43
N LYS A 9 -10.20 -13.99 -40.55
CA LYS A 9 -8.92 -13.51 -40.00
C LYS A 9 -9.20 -12.58 -38.82
N ILE A 10 -8.43 -12.73 -37.75
CA ILE A 10 -8.62 -11.99 -36.51
C ILE A 10 -7.45 -11.05 -36.29
N ILE A 11 -7.73 -9.81 -35.87
CA ILE A 11 -6.70 -8.85 -35.50
C ILE A 11 -7.02 -8.36 -34.09
N ASN A 12 -6.10 -8.54 -33.14
CA ASN A 12 -6.18 -7.95 -31.82
C ASN A 12 -4.94 -7.09 -31.55
N VAL A 13 -5.14 -5.78 -31.59
CA VAL A 13 -4.13 -4.74 -31.29
C VAL A 13 -4.65 -3.78 -30.21
N ALA A 14 -5.62 -4.23 -29.41
CA ALA A 14 -6.33 -3.40 -28.45
C ALA A 14 -5.96 -3.72 -27.00
N ARG A 15 -6.37 -4.87 -26.48
CA ARG A 15 -6.00 -5.36 -25.13
C ARG A 15 -5.88 -6.88 -25.10
N GLY A 16 -5.00 -7.39 -24.24
CA GLY A 16 -4.95 -8.80 -23.87
C GLY A 16 -6.31 -9.28 -23.33
N GLY A 17 -6.64 -10.55 -23.60
CA GLY A 17 -7.88 -11.17 -23.12
C GLY A 17 -9.17 -10.82 -23.88
N ILE A 18 -9.15 -9.88 -24.84
CA ILE A 18 -10.32 -9.64 -25.73
C ILE A 18 -10.62 -10.88 -26.59
N VAL A 19 -9.57 -11.54 -27.05
CA VAL A 19 -9.65 -12.82 -27.76
C VAL A 19 -9.08 -13.89 -26.85
N ASP A 20 -9.85 -14.95 -26.60
CA ASP A 20 -9.36 -16.14 -25.92
C ASP A 20 -8.26 -16.80 -26.78
N GLU A 21 -7.03 -16.75 -26.28
CA GLU A 21 -5.82 -17.19 -26.96
C GLU A 21 -5.81 -18.70 -27.24
N ALA A 22 -6.26 -19.50 -26.27
CA ALA A 22 -6.35 -20.95 -26.42
C ALA A 22 -7.42 -21.33 -27.46
N ALA A 23 -8.58 -20.68 -27.40
CA ALA A 23 -9.64 -20.90 -28.38
C ALA A 23 -9.25 -20.43 -29.80
N LEU A 24 -8.44 -19.38 -29.91
CA LEU A 24 -7.90 -18.91 -31.18
C LEU A 24 -6.93 -19.92 -31.78
N LEU A 25 -6.03 -20.48 -30.96
CA LEU A 25 -5.08 -21.52 -31.40
C LEU A 25 -5.81 -22.74 -31.98
N VAL A 26 -6.79 -23.26 -31.24
CA VAL A 26 -7.63 -24.39 -31.71
C VAL A 26 -8.36 -24.05 -33.02
N ALA A 27 -8.84 -22.81 -33.16
CA ALA A 27 -9.51 -22.37 -34.39
C ALA A 27 -8.55 -22.24 -35.58
N LEU A 28 -7.28 -21.88 -35.36
CA LEU A 28 -6.25 -21.81 -36.39
C LEU A 28 -5.83 -23.21 -36.86
N GLU A 29 -5.64 -24.13 -35.92
CA GLU A 29 -5.27 -25.53 -36.17
C GLU A 29 -6.38 -26.28 -36.91
N SER A 30 -7.64 -26.11 -36.50
CA SER A 30 -8.80 -26.69 -37.19
C SER A 30 -9.11 -26.04 -38.54
N GLY A 31 -8.42 -24.96 -38.92
CA GLY A 31 -8.68 -24.21 -40.15
C GLY A 31 -9.95 -23.36 -40.14
N ARG A 32 -10.67 -23.30 -39.00
CA ARG A 32 -11.84 -22.42 -38.83
C ARG A 32 -11.45 -20.95 -38.95
N CYS A 33 -10.28 -20.60 -38.44
CA CYS A 33 -9.62 -19.31 -38.57
C CYS A 33 -8.53 -19.41 -39.66
N GLY A 34 -8.58 -18.49 -40.62
CA GLY A 34 -7.63 -18.41 -41.73
C GLY A 34 -6.30 -17.75 -41.35
N GLY A 35 -6.23 -17.05 -40.22
CA GLY A 35 -5.01 -16.43 -39.70
C GLY A 35 -5.30 -15.39 -38.63
N ALA A 36 -4.25 -14.94 -37.92
CA ALA A 36 -4.38 -13.91 -36.90
C ALA A 36 -3.23 -12.89 -36.90
N GLY A 37 -3.52 -11.66 -36.49
CA GLY A 37 -2.54 -10.64 -36.12
C GLY A 37 -2.73 -10.28 -34.64
N ILE A 38 -1.72 -10.45 -33.81
CA ILE A 38 -1.82 -10.24 -32.36
C ILE A 38 -0.66 -9.35 -31.89
N ASP A 39 -0.97 -8.20 -31.27
CA ASP A 39 0.04 -7.32 -30.66
C ASP A 39 0.05 -7.39 -29.13
N VAL A 40 -1.04 -7.88 -28.53
CA VAL A 40 -1.32 -7.83 -27.09
C VAL A 40 -1.74 -9.20 -26.57
N PHE A 41 -1.30 -9.54 -25.35
CA PHE A 41 -1.52 -10.84 -24.71
C PHE A 41 -2.10 -10.67 -23.30
N THR A 42 -2.77 -11.70 -22.81
CA THR A 42 -3.39 -11.70 -21.47
C THR A 42 -2.33 -11.56 -20.37
N SER A 43 -1.15 -12.14 -20.58
CA SER A 43 0.04 -11.96 -19.75
C SER A 43 1.18 -11.49 -20.63
N GLU A 44 1.86 -10.42 -20.20
CA GLU A 44 2.97 -9.83 -20.94
C GLU A 44 4.19 -9.68 -20.02
N PRO A 45 5.35 -10.28 -20.36
CA PRO A 45 5.63 -11.06 -21.57
C PRO A 45 4.86 -12.40 -21.62
N PRO A 46 4.42 -12.87 -22.80
CA PRO A 46 3.68 -14.12 -22.91
C PRO A 46 4.55 -15.32 -22.53
N THR A 47 4.04 -16.15 -21.63
CA THR A 47 4.69 -17.39 -21.18
C THR A 47 4.47 -18.53 -22.16
N ASP A 48 3.29 -18.59 -22.79
CA ASP A 48 2.98 -19.51 -23.88
C ASP A 48 3.24 -18.84 -25.25
N LEU A 49 4.17 -19.41 -26.02
CA LEU A 49 4.56 -18.92 -27.34
C LEU A 49 3.88 -19.66 -28.49
N SER A 50 2.90 -20.52 -28.22
CA SER A 50 2.24 -21.36 -29.24
C SER A 50 1.60 -20.52 -30.35
N LEU A 51 0.88 -19.45 -29.99
CA LEU A 51 0.33 -18.50 -30.97
C LEU A 51 1.44 -17.77 -31.74
N CYS A 52 2.47 -17.29 -31.04
CA CYS A 52 3.61 -16.57 -31.65
C CYS A 52 4.39 -17.43 -32.65
N ARG A 53 4.40 -18.75 -32.46
CA ARG A 53 5.10 -19.71 -33.32
C ARG A 53 4.21 -20.27 -34.43
N HIS A 54 2.90 -20.01 -34.39
CA HIS A 54 1.97 -20.58 -35.36
C HIS A 54 2.14 -19.92 -36.74
N PRO A 55 2.29 -20.69 -37.84
CA PRO A 55 2.68 -20.14 -39.16
C PRO A 55 1.63 -19.22 -39.80
N LYS A 56 0.38 -19.26 -39.33
CA LYS A 56 -0.71 -18.36 -39.77
C LYS A 56 -0.91 -17.14 -38.86
N VAL A 57 0.02 -16.89 -37.95
CA VAL A 57 -0.08 -15.79 -36.98
C VAL A 57 1.08 -14.82 -37.20
N VAL A 58 0.76 -13.53 -37.23
CA VAL A 58 1.73 -12.45 -37.15
C VAL A 58 1.63 -11.86 -35.75
N CYS A 59 2.71 -11.92 -34.99
CA CYS A 59 2.75 -11.33 -33.66
C CYS A 59 3.74 -10.17 -33.60
N THR A 60 3.40 -9.14 -32.83
CA THR A 60 4.30 -8.05 -32.46
C THR A 60 4.28 -7.86 -30.94
N PRO A 61 5.40 -7.41 -30.33
CA PRO A 61 5.50 -7.28 -28.88
C PRO A 61 4.97 -5.92 -28.39
N HIS A 62 3.65 -5.74 -28.36
CA HIS A 62 2.97 -4.54 -27.87
C HIS A 62 3.52 -3.23 -28.48
N LEU A 63 3.56 -3.19 -29.80
CA LEU A 63 4.14 -2.09 -30.57
C LEU A 63 3.13 -0.99 -30.93
N GLY A 64 1.84 -1.14 -30.59
CA GLY A 64 0.79 -0.20 -30.99
C GLY A 64 1.07 1.28 -30.69
N ALA A 65 1.79 1.58 -29.60
CA ALA A 65 2.20 2.95 -29.23
C ALA A 65 3.71 3.22 -29.36
N SER A 66 4.46 2.28 -29.93
CA SER A 66 5.93 2.32 -30.01
C SER A 66 6.43 3.03 -31.27
N THR A 67 5.85 4.19 -31.60
CA THR A 67 6.33 5.07 -32.68
C THR A 67 6.93 6.35 -32.11
N ILE A 68 7.87 6.97 -32.85
CA ILE A 68 8.53 8.21 -32.43
C ILE A 68 7.47 9.31 -32.19
N GLU A 69 6.53 9.45 -33.13
CA GLU A 69 5.51 10.50 -33.10
C GLU A 69 4.53 10.32 -31.93
N ALA A 70 4.19 9.08 -31.58
CA ALA A 70 3.31 8.79 -30.45
C ALA A 70 4.02 9.09 -29.12
N GLN A 71 5.28 8.66 -28.97
CA GLN A 71 6.07 8.91 -27.78
C GLN A 71 6.35 10.41 -27.58
N GLU A 72 6.69 11.14 -28.65
CA GLU A 72 6.89 12.61 -28.60
C GLU A 72 5.62 13.35 -28.17
N ARG A 73 4.46 12.97 -28.72
CA ARG A 73 3.17 13.57 -28.34
C ARG A 73 2.86 13.35 -26.86
N VAL A 74 3.01 12.11 -26.39
CA VAL A 74 2.77 11.75 -24.97
C VAL A 74 3.75 12.49 -24.07
N ALA A 75 5.03 12.57 -24.44
CA ALA A 75 6.04 13.29 -23.67
C ALA A 75 5.70 14.79 -23.55
N LEU A 76 5.27 15.42 -24.64
CA LEU A 76 4.85 16.82 -24.63
C LEU A 76 3.61 17.04 -23.75
N GLU A 77 2.57 16.21 -23.90
CA GLU A 77 1.37 16.30 -23.06
C GLU A 77 1.73 16.17 -21.57
N ILE A 78 2.57 15.20 -21.20
CA ILE A 78 2.99 15.04 -19.80
C ILE A 78 3.79 16.26 -19.32
N ALA A 79 4.72 16.76 -20.13
CA ALA A 79 5.53 17.93 -19.76
C ALA A 79 4.67 19.18 -19.56
N GLU A 80 3.70 19.43 -20.42
CA GLU A 80 2.74 20.53 -20.30
C GLU A 80 1.89 20.41 -19.03
N GLN A 81 1.44 19.20 -18.69
CA GLN A 81 0.71 18.94 -17.44
C GLN A 81 1.59 19.23 -16.22
N ILE A 82 2.86 18.81 -16.22
CA ILE A 82 3.78 19.09 -15.10
C ILE A 82 4.00 20.60 -14.92
N VAL A 83 4.27 21.32 -16.02
CA VAL A 83 4.48 22.78 -15.97
C VAL A 83 3.21 23.49 -15.49
N THR A 84 2.05 23.11 -16.04
CA THR A 84 0.75 23.68 -15.66
C THR A 84 0.44 23.42 -14.19
N GLY A 85 0.61 22.17 -13.73
CA GLY A 85 0.39 21.80 -12.33
C GLY A 85 1.32 22.54 -11.37
N ASN A 86 2.60 22.69 -11.73
CA ASN A 86 3.55 23.45 -10.91
C ASN A 86 3.21 24.96 -10.83
N ALA A 87 2.60 25.51 -11.87
CA ALA A 87 2.09 26.89 -11.87
C ALA A 87 0.73 27.04 -11.16
N GLY A 88 0.17 25.96 -10.60
CA GLY A 88 -1.16 25.95 -9.97
C GLY A 88 -2.33 25.95 -10.96
N GLY A 89 -2.07 25.66 -12.24
CA GLY A 89 -3.08 25.52 -13.27
C GLY A 89 -3.85 24.19 -13.21
N PRO A 90 -4.98 24.09 -13.92
CA PRO A 90 -5.80 22.88 -13.94
C PRO A 90 -5.09 21.73 -14.65
N LEU A 91 -5.19 20.53 -14.07
CA LEU A 91 -4.66 19.29 -14.65
C LEU A 91 -5.78 18.49 -15.33
N THR A 92 -5.53 17.99 -16.53
CA THR A 92 -6.46 17.18 -17.32
C THR A 92 -5.99 15.73 -17.40
N GLY A 93 -6.93 14.78 -17.57
CA GLY A 93 -6.59 13.36 -17.68
C GLY A 93 -6.10 12.70 -16.38
N LEU A 94 -6.24 13.37 -15.22
CA LEU A 94 -5.88 12.80 -13.92
C LEU A 94 -6.77 11.60 -13.58
N VAL A 95 -6.20 10.40 -13.67
CA VAL A 95 -6.85 9.15 -13.28
C VAL A 95 -7.15 9.06 -11.78
N ASN A 96 -6.44 9.81 -10.94
CA ASN A 96 -6.62 9.85 -9.48
C ASN A 96 -6.82 11.30 -8.95
N ALA A 97 -7.45 12.16 -9.75
CA ALA A 97 -7.62 13.60 -9.49
C ALA A 97 -8.06 13.94 -8.07
N GLN A 98 -8.99 13.16 -7.50
CA GLN A 98 -9.53 13.39 -6.17
C GLN A 98 -8.51 13.14 -5.05
N ALA A 99 -7.68 12.11 -5.19
CA ALA A 99 -6.59 11.84 -4.26
C ALA A 99 -5.52 12.94 -4.39
N LEU A 100 -5.14 13.28 -5.63
CA LEU A 100 -4.08 14.27 -5.90
C LEU A 100 -4.45 15.68 -5.43
N ALA A 101 -5.69 16.12 -5.66
CA ALA A 101 -6.18 17.44 -5.26
C ALA A 101 -6.13 17.65 -3.74
N ALA A 102 -6.40 16.61 -2.96
CA ALA A 102 -6.31 16.66 -1.50
C ALA A 102 -4.87 16.49 -0.97
N CYS A 103 -3.94 15.99 -1.79
CA CYS A 103 -2.52 15.86 -1.46
C CYS A 103 -1.68 17.10 -1.85
N GLY A 104 -2.26 18.06 -2.57
CA GLY A 104 -1.53 19.14 -3.25
C GLY A 104 -0.94 20.23 -2.35
N THR A 105 -1.10 20.16 -1.02
CA THR A 105 -0.51 21.15 -0.10
C THR A 105 0.67 20.53 0.66
N PRO A 106 1.76 21.29 0.92
CA PRO A 106 2.87 20.81 1.75
C PRO A 106 2.44 20.33 3.14
N ALA A 107 1.35 20.89 3.68
CA ALA A 107 0.77 20.49 4.97
C ALA A 107 0.10 19.11 4.94
N ALA A 108 -0.33 18.62 3.77
CA ALA A 108 -0.95 17.30 3.64
C ALA A 108 0.09 16.16 3.69
N LEU A 109 1.32 16.41 3.23
CA LEU A 109 2.35 15.37 3.11
C LEU A 109 2.62 14.60 4.42
N PRO A 110 2.83 15.26 5.58
CA PRO A 110 3.03 14.55 6.84
C PRO A 110 1.84 13.64 7.23
N TRP A 111 0.61 14.05 6.90
CA TRP A 111 -0.59 13.26 7.18
C TRP A 111 -0.71 12.04 6.27
N LEU A 112 -0.32 12.15 5.01
CA LEU A 112 -0.28 11.02 4.08
C LEU A 112 0.81 10.03 4.46
N THR A 113 2.00 10.53 4.83
CA THR A 113 3.08 9.70 5.36
C THR A 113 2.64 8.98 6.63
N LEU A 114 1.97 9.68 7.54
CA LEU A 114 1.38 9.08 8.73
C LEU A 114 0.38 7.99 8.35
N ALA A 115 -0.58 8.29 7.49
CA ALA A 115 -1.61 7.34 7.05
C ALA A 115 -1.00 6.06 6.46
N THR A 116 -0.04 6.18 5.54
CA THR A 116 0.69 5.03 4.99
C THR A 116 1.44 4.26 6.06
N SER A 117 2.11 4.95 6.98
CA SER A 117 2.86 4.30 8.07
C SER A 117 1.93 3.57 9.04
N LEU A 118 0.76 4.14 9.37
CA LEU A 118 -0.25 3.49 10.19
C LEU A 118 -0.83 2.25 9.49
N GLY A 119 -1.05 2.29 8.18
CA GLY A 119 -1.45 1.12 7.41
C GLY A 119 -0.44 -0.02 7.50
N GLN A 120 0.86 0.30 7.42
CA GLN A 120 1.94 -0.69 7.59
C GLN A 120 1.98 -1.27 9.01
N VAL A 121 1.86 -0.41 10.04
CA VAL A 121 1.83 -0.86 11.45
C VAL A 121 0.59 -1.74 11.71
N ALA A 122 -0.59 -1.32 11.26
CA ALA A 122 -1.82 -2.11 11.44
C ALA A 122 -1.72 -3.49 10.78
N SER A 123 -1.17 -3.54 9.56
CA SER A 123 -0.94 -4.80 8.84
C SER A 123 0.12 -5.69 9.47
N ALA A 124 1.08 -5.11 10.21
CA ALA A 124 2.07 -5.87 10.96
C ALA A 124 1.48 -6.49 12.25
N VAL A 125 0.56 -5.79 12.90
CA VAL A 125 -0.13 -6.27 14.10
C VAL A 125 -1.18 -7.32 13.74
N LEU A 126 -1.92 -7.08 12.66
CA LEU A 126 -2.95 -7.98 12.14
C LEU A 126 -2.74 -8.18 10.64
N ALA A 127 -2.20 -9.34 10.27
CA ALA A 127 -1.96 -9.69 8.88
C ALA A 127 -3.28 -9.63 8.07
N PRO A 128 -3.25 -9.09 6.83
CA PRO A 128 -4.41 -9.12 5.95
C PRO A 128 -4.87 -10.55 5.70
N SER A 129 -6.20 -10.74 5.64
CA SER A 129 -6.78 -12.04 5.33
C SER A 129 -7.58 -11.98 4.02
N LYS A 130 -8.31 -13.06 3.69
CA LYS A 130 -9.14 -13.14 2.46
C LYS A 130 -10.07 -11.94 2.26
N SER A 131 -10.50 -11.28 3.33
CA SER A 131 -11.27 -10.05 3.30
C SER A 131 -10.81 -9.14 4.42
N THR A 132 -10.52 -7.88 4.09
CA THR A 132 -10.03 -6.88 5.04
C THR A 132 -10.88 -5.62 4.92
N THR A 133 -11.44 -5.18 6.04
CA THR A 133 -12.19 -3.93 6.14
C THR A 133 -11.40 -2.92 6.96
N VAL A 134 -11.23 -1.71 6.42
CA VAL A 134 -10.47 -0.64 7.05
C VAL A 134 -11.40 0.53 7.36
N THR A 135 -11.49 0.93 8.62
CA THR A 135 -12.22 2.12 9.04
C THR A 135 -11.21 3.19 9.46
N ILE A 136 -11.32 4.37 8.87
CA ILE A 136 -10.43 5.50 9.13
C ILE A 136 -11.26 6.64 9.73
N GLN A 137 -10.92 7.05 10.95
CA GLN A 137 -11.55 8.17 11.63
C GLN A 137 -10.55 9.31 11.80
N CYS A 138 -10.90 10.47 11.26
CA CYS A 138 -10.13 11.70 11.37
C CYS A 138 -10.72 12.57 12.48
N TYR A 139 -9.87 13.09 13.36
CA TYR A 139 -10.26 14.04 14.40
C TYR A 139 -9.31 15.24 14.38
N GLY A 140 -9.86 16.45 14.38
CA GLY A 140 -9.10 17.71 14.40
C GLY A 140 -9.08 18.45 13.06
N ASP A 141 -8.81 19.75 13.12
CA ASP A 141 -9.04 20.69 12.01
C ASP A 141 -8.07 20.54 10.83
N ASP A 142 -6.83 20.06 11.04
CA ASP A 142 -5.85 19.95 9.95
C ASP A 142 -6.04 18.65 9.17
N VAL A 143 -6.42 17.57 9.85
CA VAL A 143 -6.61 16.25 9.22
C VAL A 143 -8.01 16.05 8.65
N SER A 144 -9.05 16.67 9.22
CA SER A 144 -10.43 16.49 8.76
C SER A 144 -10.65 16.88 7.28
N PRO A 145 -10.07 17.97 6.75
CA PRO A 145 -10.12 18.29 5.33
C PRO A 145 -9.43 17.24 4.44
N LEU A 146 -8.49 16.48 5.00
CA LEU A 146 -7.71 15.45 4.31
C LEU A 146 -8.38 14.07 4.38
N ALA A 147 -9.55 13.93 5.00
CA ALA A 147 -10.23 12.65 5.22
C ALA A 147 -10.38 11.82 3.93
N ARG A 148 -10.55 12.45 2.77
CA ARG A 148 -10.65 11.74 1.47
C ARG A 148 -9.31 11.20 0.96
N ALA A 149 -8.18 11.80 1.31
CA ALA A 149 -6.85 11.39 0.85
C ALA A 149 -6.16 10.38 1.78
N VAL A 150 -6.44 10.46 3.09
CA VAL A 150 -5.79 9.59 4.08
C VAL A 150 -6.22 8.12 3.93
N GLY A 151 -7.47 7.82 3.58
CA GLY A 151 -7.93 6.43 3.38
C GLY A 151 -7.13 5.67 2.31
N PRO A 152 -7.02 6.20 1.07
CA PRO A 152 -6.13 5.65 0.07
C PRO A 152 -4.68 5.45 0.56
N ALA A 153 -4.13 6.42 1.30
CA ALA A 153 -2.78 6.33 1.84
C ALA A 153 -2.63 5.20 2.88
N VAL A 154 -3.62 4.98 3.75
CA VAL A 154 -3.67 3.83 4.68
C VAL A 154 -3.67 2.52 3.89
N VAL A 155 -4.53 2.40 2.88
CA VAL A 155 -4.63 1.18 2.06
C VAL A 155 -3.32 0.88 1.33
N VAL A 156 -2.64 1.90 0.79
CA VAL A 156 -1.29 1.75 0.22
C VAL A 156 -0.32 1.18 1.26
N GLY A 157 -0.39 1.64 2.51
CA GLY A 157 0.43 1.11 3.61
C GLY A 157 0.19 -0.38 3.86
N ILE A 158 -1.08 -0.78 3.93
CA ILE A 158 -1.48 -2.19 4.11
C ILE A 158 -0.99 -3.05 2.94
N LEU A 159 -1.21 -2.59 1.70
CA LEU A 159 -0.78 -3.31 0.49
C LEU A 159 0.74 -3.50 0.46
N LYS A 160 1.52 -2.47 0.80
CA LYS A 160 2.99 -2.57 0.88
C LYS A 160 3.44 -3.58 1.91
N ALA A 161 2.81 -3.61 3.09
CA ALA A 161 3.10 -4.59 4.13
C ALA A 161 2.72 -6.03 3.71
N ALA A 162 1.70 -6.17 2.86
CA ALA A 162 1.31 -7.45 2.25
C ALA A 162 2.23 -7.90 1.08
N GLY A 163 3.28 -7.14 0.75
CA GLY A 163 4.26 -7.49 -0.29
C GLY A 163 4.06 -6.76 -1.63
N HIS A 164 3.04 -5.92 -1.77
CA HIS A 164 2.83 -5.09 -2.97
C HIS A 164 3.69 -3.82 -2.93
N SER A 165 5.00 -3.97 -3.08
CA SER A 165 5.99 -2.88 -2.95
C SER A 165 5.75 -1.71 -3.92
N SER A 166 5.15 -1.97 -5.09
CA SER A 166 4.79 -0.96 -6.10
C SER A 166 3.47 -0.22 -5.83
N ALA A 167 2.76 -0.53 -4.74
CA ALA A 167 1.50 0.13 -4.38
C ALA A 167 1.71 1.63 -4.12
N ASN A 168 0.82 2.44 -4.68
CA ASN A 168 0.83 3.89 -4.60
C ASN A 168 -0.59 4.46 -4.79
N LEU A 169 -0.76 5.78 -4.60
CA LEU A 169 -2.08 6.44 -4.67
C LEU A 169 -2.74 6.43 -6.05
N VAL A 170 -2.06 5.95 -7.10
CA VAL A 170 -2.62 5.80 -8.45
C VAL A 170 -3.21 4.41 -8.62
N ASN A 171 -2.46 3.36 -8.27
CA ASN A 171 -2.86 1.96 -8.47
C ASN A 171 -3.57 1.31 -7.27
N PHE A 172 -3.70 2.03 -6.13
CA PHE A 172 -4.25 1.45 -4.91
C PHE A 172 -5.66 0.89 -5.09
N ALA A 173 -6.53 1.53 -5.90
CA ALA A 173 -7.92 1.12 -6.03
C ALA A 173 -8.04 -0.26 -6.68
N THR A 174 -7.27 -0.51 -7.73
CA THR A 174 -7.19 -1.81 -8.40
C THR A 174 -6.61 -2.86 -7.47
N LEU A 175 -5.46 -2.56 -6.85
CA LEU A 175 -4.82 -3.48 -5.91
C LEU A 175 -5.70 -3.79 -4.69
N ALA A 176 -6.43 -2.81 -4.17
CA ALA A 176 -7.36 -3.01 -3.06
C ALA A 176 -8.50 -3.95 -3.46
N SER A 177 -9.10 -3.74 -4.63
CA SER A 177 -10.14 -4.61 -5.18
C SER A 177 -9.64 -6.04 -5.37
N ASP A 178 -8.47 -6.21 -6.00
CA ASP A 178 -7.88 -7.52 -6.27
C ASP A 178 -7.55 -8.30 -4.99
N ASN A 179 -7.28 -7.58 -3.89
CA ASN A 179 -6.98 -8.16 -2.58
C ASN A 179 -8.18 -8.12 -1.61
N ASN A 180 -9.40 -7.83 -2.09
CA ASN A 180 -10.63 -7.76 -1.28
C ASN A 180 -10.51 -6.82 -0.05
N ILE A 181 -9.85 -5.68 -0.24
CA ILE A 181 -9.70 -4.63 0.78
C ILE A 181 -10.79 -3.59 0.54
N THR A 182 -11.66 -3.41 1.51
CA THR A 182 -12.65 -2.32 1.53
C THR A 182 -12.27 -1.30 2.59
N PHE A 183 -12.57 -0.03 2.36
CA PHE A 183 -12.28 1.01 3.35
C PHE A 183 -13.38 2.06 3.42
N GLN A 184 -13.51 2.69 4.58
CA GLN A 184 -14.43 3.79 4.84
C GLN A 184 -13.73 4.88 5.66
N ASN A 185 -13.98 6.13 5.29
CA ASN A 185 -13.40 7.29 5.95
C ASN A 185 -14.52 8.12 6.60
N SER A 186 -14.30 8.55 7.83
CA SER A 186 -15.18 9.46 8.54
C SER A 186 -14.39 10.55 9.26
N THR A 187 -15.05 11.67 9.50
CA THR A 187 -14.58 12.74 10.39
C THR A 187 -15.38 12.69 11.68
N SER A 188 -14.75 12.92 12.82
CA SER A 188 -15.41 12.98 14.12
C SER A 188 -15.13 14.32 14.79
N SER A 189 -16.16 14.89 15.41
CA SER A 189 -16.02 15.99 16.37
C SER A 189 -15.75 15.50 17.78
N GLU A 190 -15.93 14.21 18.05
CA GLU A 190 -15.64 13.58 19.33
C GLU A 190 -14.19 13.11 19.38
N ARG A 191 -13.51 13.50 20.46
CA ARG A 191 -12.14 13.08 20.76
C ARG A 191 -12.13 11.58 21.08
N PRO A 192 -11.29 10.77 20.43
CA PRO A 192 -11.09 9.39 20.83
C PRO A 192 -10.64 9.29 22.30
N SER A 193 -11.23 8.40 23.08
CA SER A 193 -10.90 8.21 24.51
C SER A 193 -9.43 7.84 24.74
N LEU A 194 -8.83 7.16 23.77
CA LEU A 194 -7.41 6.78 23.73
C LEU A 194 -6.47 7.94 23.37
N LEU A 195 -6.98 9.13 23.06
CA LEU A 195 -6.15 10.26 22.67
C LEU A 195 -5.66 11.01 23.92
N ALA A 196 -4.35 11.06 24.13
CA ALA A 196 -3.76 11.86 25.20
C ALA A 196 -4.19 13.34 25.06
N THR A 197 -4.46 14.01 26.19
CA THR A 197 -4.98 15.39 26.21
C THR A 197 -4.13 16.40 25.47
N ALA A 198 -2.82 16.17 25.38
CA ALA A 198 -1.89 17.02 24.64
C ALA A 198 -2.04 16.91 23.10
N ILE A 199 -2.70 15.87 22.60
CA ILE A 199 -2.89 15.63 21.18
C ILE A 199 -4.27 16.16 20.78
N THR A 200 -4.28 17.19 19.94
CA THR A 200 -5.51 17.87 19.51
C THR A 200 -6.08 17.32 18.21
N GLN A 201 -5.31 16.53 17.48
CA GLN A 201 -5.70 15.97 16.19
C GLN A 201 -5.10 14.57 16.01
N CYS A 202 -5.81 13.65 15.35
CA CYS A 202 -5.30 12.31 15.12
C CYS A 202 -5.99 11.59 13.95
N LEU A 203 -5.30 10.56 13.47
CA LEU A 203 -5.86 9.53 12.62
C LEU A 203 -5.99 8.24 13.44
N LEU A 204 -7.21 7.72 13.54
CA LEU A 204 -7.48 6.39 14.09
C LEU A 204 -7.82 5.45 12.94
N VAL A 205 -7.02 4.40 12.79
CA VAL A 205 -7.19 3.37 11.76
C VAL A 205 -7.56 2.07 12.45
N THR A 206 -8.71 1.51 12.10
CA THR A 206 -9.15 0.20 12.56
C THR A 206 -9.14 -0.77 11.38
N VAL A 207 -8.41 -1.87 11.51
CA VAL A 207 -8.37 -2.95 10.53
C VAL A 207 -9.09 -4.15 11.11
N THR A 208 -10.07 -4.66 10.37
CA THR A 208 -10.84 -5.84 10.73
C THR A 208 -10.68 -6.90 9.64
N THR A 209 -10.29 -8.09 10.05
CA THR A 209 -10.15 -9.26 9.18
C THR A 209 -10.97 -10.42 9.77
N SER A 210 -10.99 -11.55 9.06
CA SER A 210 -11.57 -12.79 9.60
C SER A 210 -10.86 -13.31 10.87
N ALA A 211 -9.62 -12.87 11.14
CA ALA A 211 -8.84 -13.31 12.29
C ALA A 211 -9.03 -12.43 13.54
N GLY A 212 -9.60 -11.23 13.40
CA GLY A 212 -9.80 -10.31 14.51
C GLY A 212 -9.88 -8.86 14.05
N SER A 213 -9.72 -7.94 15.00
CA SER A 213 -9.67 -6.51 14.75
C SER A 213 -8.52 -5.89 15.53
N THR A 214 -7.85 -4.91 14.93
CA THR A 214 -6.84 -4.10 15.59
C THR A 214 -7.05 -2.63 15.23
N SER A 215 -6.61 -1.75 16.13
CA SER A 215 -6.61 -0.31 15.87
C SER A 215 -5.22 0.26 16.09
N VAL A 216 -4.88 1.29 15.31
CA VAL A 216 -3.67 2.06 15.49
C VAL A 216 -4.02 3.53 15.43
N MET A 217 -3.40 4.33 16.30
CA MET A 217 -3.64 5.76 16.39
C MET A 217 -2.32 6.50 16.23
N GLY A 218 -2.33 7.55 15.42
CA GLY A 218 -1.20 8.45 15.28
C GLY A 218 -1.61 9.89 15.03
N SER A 219 -0.63 10.77 15.09
CA SER A 219 -0.77 12.19 14.77
C SER A 219 0.50 12.73 14.11
N VAL A 220 0.39 13.94 13.57
CA VAL A 220 1.54 14.68 13.05
C VAL A 220 2.04 15.64 14.12
N SER A 221 3.31 15.52 14.49
CA SER A 221 3.98 16.42 15.42
C SER A 221 5.21 17.02 14.77
N ASN A 222 5.30 18.36 14.71
CA ASN A 222 6.40 19.08 14.06
C ASN A 222 6.68 18.59 12.63
N GLY A 223 5.62 18.34 11.85
CA GLY A 223 5.70 17.84 10.48
C GLY A 223 6.14 16.38 10.34
N ARG A 224 6.18 15.61 11.42
CA ARG A 224 6.60 14.20 11.43
C ARG A 224 5.45 13.28 11.84
N ALA A 225 5.37 12.12 11.21
CA ALA A 225 4.46 11.06 11.59
C ALA A 225 4.85 10.44 12.94
N VAL A 226 3.89 10.37 13.87
CA VAL A 226 4.10 9.81 15.21
C VAL A 226 2.96 8.82 15.52
N LEU A 227 3.33 7.60 15.89
CA LEU A 227 2.41 6.58 16.42
C LEU A 227 2.21 6.82 17.92
N TYR A 228 0.96 6.81 18.39
CA TYR A 228 0.63 7.02 19.81
C TYR A 228 -0.01 5.80 20.47
N ALA A 229 -0.73 4.97 19.71
CA ALA A 229 -1.33 3.78 20.28
C ALA A 229 -1.44 2.63 19.27
N ILE A 230 -1.37 1.41 19.80
CA ILE A 230 -1.87 0.20 19.16
C ILE A 230 -2.90 -0.37 20.13
N GLN A 231 -4.14 -0.54 19.68
CA GLN A 231 -5.28 -0.89 20.53
C GLN A 231 -5.38 0.08 21.73
N ASP A 232 -5.37 -0.43 22.95
CA ASP A 232 -5.38 0.35 24.20
C ASP A 232 -3.98 0.56 24.81
N CYS A 233 -2.93 0.11 24.11
CA CYS A 233 -1.55 0.28 24.52
C CYS A 233 -0.99 1.60 23.98
N MET A 234 -0.75 2.57 24.86
CA MET A 234 -0.32 3.92 24.49
C MET A 234 1.16 4.22 24.75
N TRP A 235 1.76 5.07 23.93
CA TRP A 235 3.02 5.74 24.22
C TRP A 235 2.76 7.22 24.49
N GLU A 236 2.90 7.68 25.73
CA GLU A 236 2.58 9.07 26.11
C GLU A 236 3.38 10.12 25.32
N SER A 237 4.67 9.83 25.06
CA SER A 237 5.54 10.70 24.25
C SER A 237 5.45 10.42 22.75
N GLY A 238 4.68 9.42 22.34
CA GLY A 238 4.60 8.94 20.97
C GLY A 238 5.89 8.30 20.45
N LEU A 239 5.77 7.65 19.29
CA LEU A 239 6.84 6.94 18.62
C LEU A 239 6.99 7.50 17.19
N PRO A 240 8.06 8.27 16.91
CA PRO A 240 8.26 8.83 15.58
C PRO A 240 8.55 7.74 14.53
N LEU A 241 7.77 7.75 13.45
CA LEU A 241 7.83 6.79 12.34
C LEU A 241 8.77 7.31 11.24
N SER A 242 10.06 7.45 11.54
CA SER A 242 11.06 8.08 10.64
C SER A 242 12.35 7.28 10.50
N CYS A 243 12.35 6.01 10.90
CA CYS A 243 13.52 5.15 10.87
C CYS A 243 13.08 3.68 10.84
N THR A 244 14.03 2.74 10.94
CA THR A 244 13.68 1.34 11.15
C THR A 244 13.06 1.16 12.54
N LEU A 245 11.91 0.49 12.57
CA LEU A 245 11.16 0.13 13.77
C LEU A 245 11.06 -1.40 13.85
N LEU A 246 11.56 -1.97 14.94
CA LEU A 246 11.25 -3.35 15.32
C LEU A 246 10.10 -3.32 16.33
N LEU A 247 9.03 -4.03 16.04
CA LEU A 247 7.83 -4.08 16.87
C LEU A 247 7.69 -5.48 17.47
N PHE A 248 7.48 -5.51 18.79
CA PHE A 248 7.24 -6.73 19.55
C PHE A 248 5.98 -6.59 20.39
N ARG A 249 5.38 -7.72 20.70
CA ARG A 249 4.20 -7.85 21.56
C ARG A 249 4.49 -8.83 22.70
N ALA A 250 3.98 -8.54 23.88
CA ALA A 250 3.96 -9.48 25.00
C ALA A 250 2.60 -9.45 25.70
N SER A 251 2.31 -10.47 26.50
CA SER A 251 1.15 -10.45 27.39
C SER A 251 1.31 -9.40 28.48
N SER A 252 0.21 -8.77 28.90
CA SER A 252 0.22 -7.81 30.01
C SER A 252 0.75 -8.47 31.29
N GLY A 253 1.63 -7.78 32.03
CA GLY A 253 2.30 -8.32 33.22
C GLY A 253 3.53 -9.19 32.95
N SER A 254 4.00 -9.27 31.70
CA SER A 254 5.29 -9.89 31.39
C SER A 254 6.44 -9.20 32.15
N PRO A 255 7.48 -9.95 32.58
CA PRO A 255 8.54 -9.39 33.40
C PRO A 255 9.31 -8.27 32.68
N ASP A 256 9.71 -7.25 33.46
CA ASP A 256 10.49 -6.08 33.00
C ASP A 256 11.81 -6.47 32.28
N THR A 257 12.27 -7.71 32.46
CA THR A 257 13.43 -8.28 31.76
C THR A 257 13.26 -8.34 30.24
N THR A 258 12.03 -8.19 29.72
CA THR A 258 11.73 -8.20 28.28
C THR A 258 12.43 -7.06 27.55
N LEU A 259 12.39 -5.84 28.09
CA LEU A 259 13.09 -4.68 27.52
C LEU A 259 14.60 -4.89 27.51
N LEU A 260 15.16 -5.36 28.62
CA LEU A 260 16.60 -5.63 28.73
C LEU A 260 17.02 -6.72 27.73
N GLY A 261 16.26 -7.82 27.64
CA GLY A 261 16.48 -8.90 26.68
C GLY A 261 16.49 -8.38 25.24
N LEU A 262 15.47 -7.61 24.86
CA LEU A 262 15.37 -6.99 23.53
C LEU A 262 16.55 -6.05 23.23
N GLY A 263 16.93 -5.21 24.20
CA GLY A 263 18.09 -4.31 24.06
C GLY A 263 19.38 -5.07 23.80
N THR A 264 19.64 -6.15 24.56
CA THR A 264 20.83 -6.98 24.37
C THR A 264 20.83 -7.73 23.03
N ALA A 265 19.68 -8.25 22.59
CA ALA A 265 19.56 -8.98 21.33
C ALA A 265 19.86 -8.10 20.11
N VAL A 266 19.52 -6.80 20.19
CA VAL A 266 19.75 -5.84 19.11
C VAL A 266 21.16 -5.25 19.14
N ALA A 267 21.71 -4.95 20.32
CA ALA A 267 23.03 -4.35 20.47
C ALA A 267 24.16 -5.19 19.85
N GLY A 268 24.01 -6.52 19.79
CA GLY A 268 24.98 -7.44 19.19
C GLY A 268 24.93 -7.59 17.67
N LYS A 269 23.98 -6.95 16.97
CA LYS A 269 23.66 -7.24 15.55
C LYS A 269 23.91 -6.08 14.58
N GLY A 270 24.65 -5.05 15.00
CA GLY A 270 25.28 -4.09 14.08
C GLY A 270 24.51 -2.81 13.73
N GLY A 271 23.30 -2.60 14.25
CA GLY A 271 22.58 -1.32 14.07
C GLY A 271 22.73 -0.38 15.25
N ARG A 272 22.57 0.92 14.97
CA ARG A 272 22.62 1.96 16.00
C ARG A 272 21.24 2.18 16.58
N LEU A 273 21.05 1.74 17.82
CA LEU A 273 19.86 1.98 18.62
C LEU A 273 19.64 3.50 18.80
N LEU A 274 18.42 3.96 18.49
CA LEU A 274 17.98 5.33 18.73
C LEU A 274 17.11 5.43 19.99
N SER A 275 16.17 4.50 20.13
CA SER A 275 15.33 4.42 21.33
C SER A 275 14.76 3.01 21.48
N LEU A 276 14.56 2.59 22.73
CA LEU A 276 13.88 1.36 23.10
C LEU A 276 12.81 1.76 24.12
N VAL A 277 11.53 1.54 23.78
CA VAL A 277 10.41 2.00 24.61
C VAL A 277 9.33 0.93 24.68
N SER A 278 8.68 0.81 25.83
CA SER A 278 7.44 0.05 26.00
C SER A 278 6.24 0.99 25.91
N SER A 279 5.10 0.47 25.48
CA SER A 279 3.82 1.13 25.70
C SER A 279 3.44 1.04 27.18
N GLY A 280 2.44 1.82 27.59
CA GLY A 280 1.63 1.51 28.76
C GLY A 280 1.00 0.13 28.64
N GLN A 281 0.64 -0.46 29.77
CA GLN A 281 -0.06 -1.74 29.80
C GLN A 281 -1.49 -1.56 29.30
N GLY A 282 -1.84 -2.30 28.25
CA GLY A 282 -3.23 -2.47 27.84
C GLY A 282 -3.93 -3.53 28.67
N SER A 283 -5.16 -3.82 28.27
CA SER A 283 -6.04 -4.77 28.96
C SER A 283 -5.50 -6.21 28.93
N SER A 284 -4.82 -6.60 27.84
CA SER A 284 -4.29 -7.96 27.64
C SER A 284 -2.85 -7.99 27.14
N GLU A 285 -2.37 -6.93 26.52
CA GLU A 285 -1.10 -6.89 25.83
C GLU A 285 -0.25 -5.70 26.26
N GLN A 286 1.03 -5.75 25.90
CA GLN A 286 1.96 -4.63 25.96
C GLN A 286 2.87 -4.69 24.74
N TYR A 287 3.16 -3.54 24.15
CA TYR A 287 3.98 -3.43 22.95
C TYR A 287 5.36 -2.85 23.28
N TYR A 288 6.36 -3.35 22.58
CA TYR A 288 7.74 -2.85 22.68
C TYR A 288 8.22 -2.43 21.31
N ALA A 289 8.84 -1.25 21.27
CA ALA A 289 9.28 -0.61 20.04
C ALA A 289 10.77 -0.28 20.14
N ILE A 290 11.53 -0.77 19.16
CA ILE A 290 12.96 -0.49 19.01
C ILE A 290 13.15 0.34 17.75
N ARG A 291 13.58 1.58 17.93
CA ARG A 291 13.92 2.48 16.82
C ARG A 291 15.41 2.47 16.60
N MET A 292 15.83 2.36 15.36
CA MET A 292 17.25 2.28 15.02
C MET A 292 17.58 2.77 13.62
N THR A 293 18.88 2.92 13.36
CA THR A 293 19.45 3.19 12.04
C THR A 293 20.38 2.05 11.61
N GLY A 294 20.44 1.79 10.31
CA GLY A 294 21.18 0.68 9.72
C GLY A 294 20.34 -0.58 9.55
N ASP A 295 20.82 -1.49 8.70
CA ASP A 295 20.15 -2.75 8.45
C ASP A 295 20.61 -3.81 9.47
N VAL A 296 19.67 -4.33 10.26
CA VAL A 296 19.95 -5.29 11.34
C VAL A 296 19.24 -6.59 11.08
N ILE A 297 19.94 -7.68 11.41
CA ILE A 297 19.38 -9.03 11.42
C ILE A 297 18.29 -9.09 12.50
N ILE A 298 17.10 -9.57 12.13
CA ILE A 298 15.96 -9.71 13.03
C ILE A 298 16.41 -10.49 14.28
N PRO A 299 16.35 -9.89 15.48
CA PRO A 299 16.76 -10.58 16.69
C PRO A 299 15.76 -11.71 17.00
N GLU A 300 16.22 -12.81 17.59
CA GLU A 300 15.32 -13.75 18.24
C GLU A 300 14.60 -13.02 19.39
N ALA A 301 13.28 -13.14 19.44
CA ALA A 301 12.50 -12.51 20.50
C ALA A 301 12.80 -13.22 21.84
N PRO A 302 13.04 -12.47 22.93
CA PRO A 302 13.23 -13.07 24.24
C PRO A 302 11.96 -13.79 24.71
N ALA A 303 12.12 -14.75 25.63
CA ALA A 303 11.00 -15.51 26.18
C ALA A 303 9.91 -14.57 26.74
N GLY A 304 8.67 -14.76 26.29
CA GLY A 304 7.53 -13.92 26.66
C GLY A 304 7.23 -12.77 25.70
N ALA A 305 8.09 -12.51 24.69
CA ALA A 305 7.84 -11.57 23.63
C ALA A 305 7.73 -12.26 22.25
N GLU A 306 6.84 -11.74 21.42
CA GLU A 306 6.64 -12.12 20.03
C GLU A 306 7.14 -11.00 19.14
N PHE A 307 7.95 -11.33 18.13
CA PHE A 307 8.32 -10.37 17.10
C PHE A 307 7.20 -10.24 16.08
N LEU A 308 6.70 -9.01 15.88
CA LEU A 308 5.62 -8.73 14.94
C LEU A 308 6.18 -8.34 13.56
N ALA A 309 7.04 -7.32 13.52
CA ALA A 309 7.57 -6.83 12.25
C ALA A 309 8.82 -5.97 12.39
N LYS A 310 9.56 -5.89 11.28
CA LYS A 310 10.56 -4.88 11.00
C LYS A 310 9.99 -3.93 9.94
N LEU A 311 9.67 -2.72 10.34
CA LEU A 311 9.13 -1.67 9.47
C LEU A 311 10.23 -0.67 9.15
N ILE A 312 10.31 -0.24 7.90
CA ILE A 312 11.30 0.74 7.45
C ILE A 312 10.54 1.97 6.97
N PHE A 313 10.68 3.07 7.70
CA PHE A 313 10.10 4.35 7.35
C PHE A 313 11.18 5.28 6.81
N SER A 314 10.85 6.00 5.73
CA SER A 314 11.67 7.01 5.07
C SER A 314 11.29 8.42 5.50
#